data_AF-A0A5B1BF35-F1
#
_entry.id   AF-A0A5B1BF35-F1
#
_cell.length_a   1.000
_cell.length_b   1.000
_cell.length_c   1.000
_cell.angle_alpha   90.00
_cell.angle_beta   90.00
_cell.angle_gamma   90.00
#
_symmetry.space_group_name_H-M   'P 1'
#
loop_
_entity.id
_entity.type
_entity.pdbx_description
1 polymer ?
#
loop_
_entity_poly.entity_id
_entity_poly.type
_entity_poly.pdbx_seq_one_letter_code
_entity_poly.pdbx_strand_id
1 'polypeptide(L)'
;MKKYINKFTVLLLAFYMMQSCSTDDKTVDGILEGVTNGAVLRTISSTNTFNFFDPNDTRFVFDVALEEQDAQNGGLISEIRLYQSFTDNLDDGTDNSKPEVLILTETGAGLTVSDFDLPRLDFSSTLAEALAINGLNPGEFNGGDVFSFRFELELTDGRIFSNNNLGGTVSGGSFFSSPFIYNVTLQCVPIVPFTGEYTLNLTDSEEDGWDGAFITVTIDGVSQDFTLDDGEEIQHVIMVPNGTTDLVFTYTAGNSEGDNSYSIEYNALDGSDPLEAAADGPSPTVGEIFLNICL
;
A
#
# COMPACT_ATOMS: atom_id res chain seq x y z
N MET A 1 73.17 -9.91 43.25
CA MET A 1 71.89 -9.34 43.76
C MET A 1 71.12 -8.48 42.74
N LYS A 2 71.75 -7.83 41.74
CA LYS A 2 71.03 -7.06 40.68
C LYS A 2 70.20 -7.89 39.67
N LYS A 3 70.49 -9.18 39.46
CA LYS A 3 69.79 -10.02 38.45
C LYS A 3 68.41 -10.56 38.90
N TYR A 4 68.12 -10.54 40.20
CA TYR A 4 66.85 -11.05 40.73
C TYR A 4 65.82 -9.95 40.98
N ILE A 5 66.26 -8.69 41.13
CA ILE A 5 65.37 -7.52 41.28
C ILE A 5 64.56 -7.29 40.01
N ASN A 6 65.17 -7.28 38.82
CA ASN A 6 64.44 -7.13 37.55
C ASN A 6 63.39 -8.22 37.29
N LYS A 7 63.63 -9.46 37.76
CA LYS A 7 62.66 -10.55 37.59
C LYS A 7 61.48 -10.42 38.54
N PHE A 8 61.70 -9.89 39.73
CA PHE A 8 60.64 -9.65 40.72
C PHE A 8 59.77 -8.46 40.33
N THR A 9 60.36 -7.40 39.76
CA THR A 9 59.60 -6.21 39.29
C THR A 9 58.70 -6.54 38.10
N VAL A 10 59.17 -7.39 37.17
CA VAL A 10 58.36 -7.83 36.02
C VAL A 10 57.21 -8.75 36.45
N LEU A 11 57.40 -9.59 37.46
CA LEU A 11 56.36 -10.47 37.98
C LEU A 11 55.28 -9.69 38.75
N LEU A 12 55.66 -8.66 39.50
CA LEU A 12 54.72 -7.78 40.22
C LEU A 12 53.92 -6.87 39.27
N LEU A 13 54.53 -6.41 38.17
CA LEU A 13 53.84 -5.63 37.13
C LEU A 13 52.84 -6.50 36.36
N ALA A 14 53.16 -7.77 36.11
CA ALA A 14 52.27 -8.73 35.47
C ALA A 14 51.07 -9.13 36.37
N PHE A 15 51.26 -9.13 37.69
CA PHE A 15 50.17 -9.39 38.65
C PHE A 15 49.23 -8.19 38.82
N TYR A 16 49.72 -6.96 38.68
CA TYR A 16 48.89 -5.75 38.64
C TYR A 16 48.08 -5.62 37.34
N MET A 17 48.58 -6.15 36.21
CA MET A 17 47.88 -6.16 34.92
C MET A 17 46.73 -7.18 34.86
N MET A 18 46.63 -8.12 35.80
CA MET A 18 45.54 -9.10 35.88
C MET A 18 44.37 -8.65 36.78
N GLN A 19 44.46 -7.49 37.43
CA GLN A 19 43.40 -6.92 38.29
C GLN A 19 42.65 -5.74 37.63
N SER A 20 42.93 -5.41 36.36
CA SER A 20 42.21 -4.34 35.63
C SER A 20 41.17 -4.85 34.63
N CYS A 21 40.80 -6.12 34.68
CA CYS A 21 39.50 -6.55 34.16
C CYS A 21 38.46 -6.39 35.26
N SER A 22 38.15 -5.14 35.63
CA SER A 22 36.76 -4.88 36.01
C SER A 22 35.95 -5.19 34.75
N THR A 23 34.94 -6.03 34.88
CA THR A 23 33.83 -6.03 33.94
C THR A 23 33.20 -4.65 34.08
N ASP A 24 33.69 -3.71 33.27
CA ASP A 24 33.01 -2.46 33.05
C ASP A 24 31.67 -2.86 32.44
N ASP A 25 30.60 -2.82 33.24
CA ASP A 25 29.23 -2.80 32.74
C ASP A 25 29.18 -1.64 31.76
N LYS A 26 29.33 -1.94 30.47
CA LYS A 26 29.22 -0.91 29.47
C LYS A 26 27.79 -0.43 29.57
N THR A 27 27.60 0.88 29.67
CA THR A 27 26.28 1.50 29.56
C THR A 27 25.52 1.06 28.31
N VAL A 28 26.24 0.60 27.28
CA VAL A 28 25.67 -0.05 26.07
C VAL A 28 25.02 -1.40 26.38
N ASP A 29 25.60 -2.23 27.24
CA ASP A 29 25.04 -3.54 27.60
C ASP A 29 23.75 -3.38 28.41
N GLY A 30 23.68 -2.39 29.32
CA GLY A 30 22.45 -2.02 30.01
C GLY A 30 21.38 -1.35 29.12
N ILE A 31 21.78 -0.76 27.98
CA ILE A 31 20.84 -0.27 26.95
C ILE A 31 20.29 -1.43 26.13
N LEU A 32 21.10 -2.45 25.82
CA LEU A 32 20.70 -3.62 25.03
C LEU A 32 19.90 -4.65 25.83
N GLU A 33 20.10 -4.76 27.15
CA GLU A 33 19.25 -5.58 28.03
C GLU A 33 17.79 -5.09 28.11
N GLY A 34 17.54 -3.82 27.75
CA GLY A 34 16.21 -3.25 27.60
C GLY A 34 15.60 -3.39 26.19
N VAL A 35 16.37 -3.89 25.21
CA VAL A 35 15.89 -4.06 23.82
C VAL A 35 15.15 -5.38 23.72
N THR A 36 13.83 -5.32 23.77
CA THR A 36 13.00 -6.47 23.42
C THR A 36 12.92 -6.57 21.90
N ASN A 37 13.23 -7.73 21.33
CA ASN A 37 13.03 -7.97 19.90
C ASN A 37 11.55 -7.79 19.54
N GLY A 38 11.25 -6.97 18.55
CA GLY A 38 9.89 -6.78 18.03
C GLY A 38 9.44 -7.93 17.14
N ALA A 39 8.22 -7.83 16.64
CA ALA A 39 7.69 -8.64 15.55
C ALA A 39 7.04 -7.73 14.52
N VAL A 40 6.98 -8.19 13.28
CA VAL A 40 6.41 -7.44 12.15
C VAL A 40 5.46 -8.32 11.34
N LEU A 41 4.50 -7.69 10.67
CA LEU A 41 3.69 -8.29 9.61
C LEU A 41 4.07 -7.62 8.29
N ARG A 42 5.08 -8.16 7.63
CA ARG A 42 5.60 -7.59 6.38
C ARG A 42 4.55 -7.73 5.28
N THR A 43 4.17 -6.63 4.65
CA THR A 43 3.37 -6.64 3.42
C THR A 43 4.17 -7.27 2.29
N ILE A 44 3.66 -8.36 1.73
CA ILE A 44 4.20 -8.98 0.52
C ILE A 44 3.50 -8.39 -0.71
N SER A 45 2.18 -8.27 -0.65
CA SER A 45 1.35 -7.61 -1.64
C SER A 45 0.10 -7.04 -0.98
N SER A 46 -0.44 -5.97 -1.54
CA SER A 46 -1.75 -5.43 -1.15
C SER A 46 -2.41 -4.68 -2.32
N THR A 47 -3.70 -4.88 -2.54
CA THR A 47 -4.55 -3.97 -3.33
C THR A 47 -5.39 -3.13 -2.37
N ASN A 48 -5.80 -1.90 -2.76
CA ASN A 48 -6.45 -0.97 -1.83
C ASN A 48 -7.62 -0.21 -2.47
N THR A 49 -8.37 -0.87 -3.36
CA THR A 49 -9.48 -0.22 -4.07
C THR A 49 -10.65 -1.16 -4.28
N PHE A 50 -11.85 -0.62 -4.09
CA PHE A 50 -13.13 -1.24 -4.47
C PHE A 50 -13.80 -0.45 -5.59
N ASN A 51 -14.56 -1.14 -6.44
CA ASN A 51 -15.43 -0.49 -7.42
C ASN A 51 -16.79 -0.17 -6.77
N PHE A 52 -17.10 1.12 -6.60
CA PHE A 52 -18.38 1.58 -6.06
C PHE A 52 -19.59 1.11 -6.87
N PHE A 53 -19.49 1.09 -8.19
CA PHE A 53 -20.61 0.78 -9.08
C PHE A 53 -20.89 -0.73 -9.21
N ASP A 54 -19.92 -1.58 -8.88
CA ASP A 54 -20.09 -3.04 -8.87
C ASP A 54 -19.41 -3.68 -7.65
N PRO A 55 -20.19 -3.98 -6.59
CA PRO A 55 -19.66 -4.61 -5.39
C PRO A 55 -19.06 -6.02 -5.58
N ASN A 56 -19.25 -6.64 -6.74
CA ASN A 56 -18.72 -7.96 -7.07
C ASN A 56 -17.63 -7.91 -8.16
N ASP A 57 -17.12 -6.72 -8.50
CA ASP A 57 -16.08 -6.57 -9.50
C ASP A 57 -14.77 -7.22 -9.01
N THR A 58 -14.41 -8.35 -9.60
CA THR A 58 -13.23 -9.13 -9.20
C THR A 58 -11.91 -8.45 -9.55
N ARG A 59 -11.92 -7.36 -10.32
CA ARG A 59 -10.73 -6.55 -10.60
C ARG A 59 -10.39 -5.62 -9.43
N PHE A 60 -11.39 -5.26 -8.63
CA PHE A 60 -11.28 -4.32 -7.50
C PHE A 60 -11.68 -5.01 -6.21
N VAL A 61 -10.77 -5.82 -5.69
CA VAL A 61 -10.89 -6.50 -4.39
C VAL A 61 -9.81 -5.99 -3.45
N PHE A 62 -10.04 -6.09 -2.14
CA PHE A 62 -8.97 -5.97 -1.16
C PHE A 62 -8.32 -7.34 -1.03
N ASP A 63 -7.08 -7.46 -1.50
CA ASP A 63 -6.26 -8.66 -1.40
C ASP A 63 -4.97 -8.28 -0.69
N VAL A 64 -4.58 -9.04 0.33
CA VAL A 64 -3.38 -8.76 1.10
C VAL A 64 -2.67 -10.05 1.50
N ALA A 65 -1.37 -10.09 1.27
CA ALA A 65 -0.48 -11.14 1.73
C ALA A 65 0.50 -10.57 2.76
N LEU A 66 0.47 -11.12 3.97
CA LEU A 66 1.31 -10.71 5.09
C LEU A 66 2.19 -11.87 5.52
N GLU A 67 3.45 -11.57 5.80
CA GLU A 67 4.40 -12.52 6.38
C GLU A 67 4.80 -12.07 7.77
N GLU A 68 4.68 -12.96 8.75
CA GLU A 68 5.12 -12.70 10.10
C GLU A 68 6.64 -12.91 10.20
N GLN A 69 7.32 -11.97 10.86
CA GLN A 69 8.71 -12.16 11.24
C GLN A 69 8.98 -11.68 12.67
N ASP A 70 9.54 -12.58 13.47
CA ASP A 70 9.99 -12.33 14.84
C ASP A 70 11.43 -12.85 15.08
N ALA A 71 11.88 -12.82 16.35
CA ALA A 71 13.21 -13.30 16.77
C ALA A 71 13.43 -14.81 16.64
N GLN A 72 12.37 -15.59 16.44
CA GLN A 72 12.39 -17.04 16.24
C GLN A 72 11.88 -17.43 14.84
N ASN A 73 11.93 -16.52 13.87
CA ASN A 73 11.45 -16.73 12.50
C ASN A 73 9.98 -17.17 12.47
N GLY A 74 9.14 -16.45 13.22
CA GLY A 74 7.70 -16.68 13.34
C GLY A 74 7.31 -17.80 14.29
N GLY A 75 8.25 -18.30 15.08
CA GLY A 75 7.98 -19.26 16.14
C GLY A 75 7.24 -18.68 17.34
N LEU A 76 7.16 -17.35 17.48
CA LEU A 76 6.49 -16.68 18.60
C LEU A 76 5.06 -16.25 18.28
N ILE A 77 4.54 -16.47 17.07
CA ILE A 77 3.15 -16.10 16.76
C ILE A 77 2.16 -16.88 17.63
N SER A 78 1.24 -16.15 18.25
CA SER A 78 0.03 -16.71 18.87
C SER A 78 -1.13 -16.65 17.88
N GLU A 79 -1.51 -15.44 17.49
CA GLU A 79 -2.59 -15.20 16.51
C GLU A 79 -2.45 -13.86 15.80
N ILE A 80 -3.07 -13.77 14.62
CA ILE A 80 -3.34 -12.54 13.89
C ILE A 80 -4.84 -12.28 13.99
N ARG A 81 -5.22 -11.06 14.41
CA ARG A 81 -6.60 -10.58 14.38
C ARG A 81 -6.73 -9.52 13.29
N LEU A 82 -7.82 -9.55 12.53
CA LEU A 82 -8.14 -8.51 11.56
C LEU A 82 -9.49 -7.88 11.88
N TYR A 83 -9.48 -6.55 11.92
CA TYR A 83 -10.61 -5.69 12.19
C TYR A 83 -10.96 -4.90 10.94
N GLN A 84 -12.25 -4.68 10.72
CA GLN A 84 -12.77 -3.86 9.63
C GLN A 84 -13.62 -2.72 10.19
N SER A 85 -13.43 -1.51 9.70
CA SER A 85 -14.31 -0.35 9.91
C SER A 85 -14.66 0.33 8.60
N PHE A 86 -15.63 1.24 8.66
CA PHE A 86 -16.07 2.04 7.52
C PHE A 86 -16.14 3.52 7.91
N THR A 87 -15.61 4.39 7.06
CA THR A 87 -15.67 5.84 7.20
C THR A 87 -16.44 6.42 6.03
N ASP A 88 -17.55 7.09 6.35
CA ASP A 88 -18.32 7.91 5.42
C ASP A 88 -17.63 9.26 5.26
N ASN A 89 -17.11 9.53 4.07
CA ASN A 89 -16.39 10.76 3.76
C ASN A 89 -17.30 11.80 3.06
N LEU A 90 -18.54 11.43 2.74
CA LEU A 90 -19.47 12.36 2.11
C LEU A 90 -20.05 13.32 3.16
N ASP A 91 -19.78 14.61 3.01
CA ASP A 91 -20.35 15.66 3.88
C ASP A 91 -21.75 16.09 3.39
N ASP A 92 -22.74 15.18 3.49
CA ASP A 92 -24.14 15.44 3.13
C ASP A 92 -25.07 15.71 4.35
N GLY A 93 -24.49 15.71 5.55
CA GLY A 93 -25.21 15.88 6.81
C GLY A 93 -25.70 14.57 7.45
N THR A 94 -25.43 13.43 6.82
CA THR A 94 -25.59 12.08 7.40
C THR A 94 -24.20 11.47 7.62
N ASP A 95 -24.01 10.75 8.73
CA ASP A 95 -22.78 10.00 8.97
C ASP A 95 -23.12 8.52 9.10
N ASN A 96 -22.75 7.74 8.08
CA ASN A 96 -22.96 6.30 8.05
C ASN A 96 -21.74 5.49 8.51
N SER A 97 -20.71 6.14 9.05
CA SER A 97 -19.49 5.49 9.53
C SER A 97 -19.80 4.36 10.52
N LYS A 98 -19.07 3.25 10.40
CA LYS A 98 -19.22 2.07 11.26
C LYS A 98 -17.93 1.82 12.04
N PRO A 99 -18.03 1.55 13.36
CA PRO A 99 -16.86 1.25 14.18
C PRO A 99 -16.19 -0.05 13.76
N GLU A 100 -14.98 -0.28 14.26
CA GLU A 100 -14.27 -1.54 14.03
C GLU A 100 -15.05 -2.76 14.52
N VAL A 101 -15.05 -3.80 13.70
CA VAL A 101 -15.56 -5.14 13.99
C VAL A 101 -14.45 -6.15 13.73
N LEU A 102 -14.27 -7.12 14.63
CA LEU A 102 -13.35 -8.25 14.42
C LEU A 102 -13.94 -9.18 13.35
N ILE A 103 -13.22 -9.37 12.25
CA ILE A 103 -13.69 -10.18 11.11
C ILE A 103 -12.90 -11.48 10.92
N LEU A 104 -11.72 -11.59 11.54
CA LEU A 104 -10.87 -12.77 11.45
C LEU A 104 -10.00 -12.93 12.70
N THR A 105 -9.78 -14.18 13.11
CA THR A 105 -8.76 -14.56 14.09
C THR A 105 -8.07 -15.82 13.57
N GLU A 106 -6.81 -15.68 13.16
CA GLU A 106 -6.00 -16.78 12.65
C GLU A 106 -4.85 -17.09 13.60
N THR A 107 -4.84 -18.32 14.11
CA THR A 107 -3.73 -18.82 14.93
C THR A 107 -2.60 -19.31 14.03
N GLY A 108 -1.39 -19.50 14.58
CA GLY A 108 -0.25 -20.03 13.81
C GLY A 108 -0.54 -21.34 13.03
N ALA A 109 -1.51 -22.15 13.47
CA ALA A 109 -1.91 -23.38 12.76
C ALA A 109 -2.76 -23.14 11.49
N GLY A 110 -3.39 -21.98 11.36
CA GLY A 110 -4.17 -21.57 10.19
C GLY A 110 -3.33 -20.87 9.11
N LEU A 111 -2.09 -20.51 9.43
CA LEU A 111 -1.19 -19.81 8.53
C LEU A 111 -0.50 -20.78 7.57
N THR A 112 -0.24 -20.28 6.36
CA THR A 112 0.61 -20.97 5.40
C THR A 112 2.09 -20.69 5.70
N VAL A 113 2.99 -21.37 4.98
CA VAL A 113 4.44 -21.14 5.08
C VAL A 113 4.90 -20.55 3.76
N SER A 114 5.62 -19.44 3.82
CA SER A 114 6.19 -18.77 2.65
C SER A 114 7.47 -19.46 2.14
N ASP A 115 8.00 -18.98 1.02
CA ASP A 115 9.29 -19.44 0.47
C ASP A 115 10.49 -19.15 1.39
N PHE A 116 10.30 -18.31 2.42
CA PHE A 116 11.31 -17.98 3.43
C PHE A 116 11.15 -18.78 4.73
N ASP A 117 10.31 -19.82 4.73
CA ASP A 117 9.97 -20.62 5.92
C ASP A 117 9.33 -19.79 7.05
N LEU A 118 8.60 -18.72 6.70
CA LEU A 118 7.91 -17.83 7.64
C LEU A 118 6.39 -18.01 7.59
N PRO A 119 5.66 -17.79 8.70
CA PRO A 119 4.20 -17.84 8.71
C PRO A 119 3.60 -16.76 7.81
N ARG A 120 2.62 -17.15 6.99
CA ARG A 120 1.97 -16.28 6.00
C ARG A 120 0.46 -16.30 6.15
N LEU A 121 -0.13 -15.11 6.16
CA LEU A 121 -1.56 -14.87 6.06
C LEU A 121 -1.87 -14.31 4.67
N ASP A 122 -2.81 -14.94 3.97
CA ASP A 122 -3.43 -14.40 2.76
C ASP A 122 -4.91 -14.12 3.08
N PHE A 123 -5.35 -12.89 2.81
CA PHE A 123 -6.73 -12.47 3.03
C PHE A 123 -7.25 -11.73 1.81
N SER A 124 -8.50 -12.02 1.45
CA SER A 124 -9.20 -11.27 0.40
C SER A 124 -10.63 -10.96 0.85
N SER A 125 -11.11 -9.77 0.47
CA SER A 125 -12.49 -9.34 0.65
C SER A 125 -12.96 -8.61 -0.61
N THR A 126 -14.16 -8.92 -1.06
CA THR A 126 -14.91 -8.11 -2.02
C THR A 126 -15.58 -6.93 -1.32
N LEU A 127 -16.05 -5.94 -2.09
CA LEU A 127 -16.86 -4.85 -1.55
C LEU A 127 -18.18 -5.39 -0.98
N ALA A 128 -18.82 -6.37 -1.65
CA ALA A 128 -20.05 -6.99 -1.17
C ALA A 128 -19.91 -7.62 0.23
N GLU A 129 -18.80 -8.31 0.50
CA GLU A 129 -18.50 -8.88 1.82
C GLU A 129 -18.25 -7.80 2.86
N ALA A 130 -17.47 -6.78 2.51
CA ALA A 130 -17.15 -5.66 3.40
C ALA A 130 -18.44 -4.89 3.82
N LEU A 131 -19.32 -4.59 2.87
CA LEU A 131 -20.63 -3.99 3.12
C LEU A 131 -21.49 -4.85 4.05
N ALA A 132 -21.53 -6.17 3.82
CA ALA A 132 -22.33 -7.10 4.62
C ALA A 132 -21.86 -7.18 6.08
N ILE A 133 -20.54 -7.20 6.31
CA ILE A 133 -19.94 -7.18 7.67
C ILE A 133 -20.36 -5.94 8.45
N ASN A 134 -20.33 -4.77 7.80
CA ASN A 134 -20.67 -3.49 8.43
C ASN A 134 -22.18 -3.20 8.43
N GLY A 135 -22.99 -4.05 7.81
CA GLY A 135 -24.45 -3.89 7.71
C GLY A 135 -24.87 -2.66 6.91
N LEU A 136 -24.06 -2.26 5.92
CA LEU A 136 -24.32 -1.12 5.04
C LEU A 136 -25.24 -1.52 3.90
N ASN A 137 -26.22 -0.66 3.61
CA ASN A 137 -27.19 -0.82 2.55
C ASN A 137 -26.93 0.17 1.40
N PRO A 138 -27.46 -0.08 0.19
CA PRO A 138 -27.39 0.89 -0.89
C PRO A 138 -27.92 2.27 -0.45
N GLY A 139 -27.14 3.31 -0.71
CA GLY A 139 -27.42 4.68 -0.28
C GLY A 139 -26.84 5.07 1.09
N GLU A 140 -26.18 4.15 1.80
CA GLU A 140 -25.42 4.44 3.03
C GLU A 140 -23.91 4.48 2.79
N PHE A 141 -23.47 4.44 1.53
CA PHE A 141 -22.08 4.53 1.11
C PHE A 141 -21.99 5.18 -0.28
N ASN A 142 -20.85 5.80 -0.55
CA ASN A 142 -20.60 6.67 -1.68
C ASN A 142 -19.20 6.44 -2.26
N GLY A 143 -18.99 6.95 -3.47
CA GLY A 143 -17.64 7.12 -4.01
C GLY A 143 -16.79 8.00 -3.10
N GLY A 144 -15.54 7.60 -2.85
CA GLY A 144 -14.61 8.28 -1.95
C GLY A 144 -14.68 7.83 -0.49
N ASP A 145 -15.68 7.03 -0.10
CA ASP A 145 -15.72 6.40 1.22
C ASP A 145 -14.62 5.35 1.38
N VAL A 146 -14.30 5.00 2.62
CA VAL A 146 -13.13 4.17 2.94
C VAL A 146 -13.50 3.03 3.89
N PHE A 147 -13.10 1.82 3.51
CA PHE A 147 -13.00 0.69 4.45
C PHE A 147 -11.58 0.62 5.02
N SER A 148 -11.46 0.45 6.34
CA SER A 148 -10.16 0.28 6.98
C SER A 148 -10.00 -1.13 7.52
N PHE A 149 -8.92 -1.79 7.13
CA PHE A 149 -8.55 -3.14 7.53
C PHE A 149 -7.33 -3.08 8.44
N ARG A 150 -7.53 -3.23 9.75
CA ARG A 150 -6.47 -3.15 10.76
C ARG A 150 -6.12 -4.52 11.29
N PHE A 151 -4.83 -4.84 11.26
CA PHE A 151 -4.28 -6.08 11.79
C PHE A 151 -3.75 -5.89 13.22
N GLU A 152 -3.85 -6.93 14.03
CA GLU A 152 -3.10 -7.11 15.27
C GLU A 152 -2.32 -8.41 15.20
N LEU A 153 -1.06 -8.37 15.61
CA LEU A 153 -0.22 -9.55 15.83
C LEU A 153 -0.04 -9.76 17.33
N GLU A 154 -0.51 -10.89 17.84
CA GLU A 154 -0.24 -11.33 19.21
C GLU A 154 0.83 -12.40 19.22
N LEU A 155 1.83 -12.25 20.09
CA LEU A 155 2.85 -13.26 20.34
C LEU A 155 2.49 -14.14 21.53
N THR A 156 3.10 -15.33 21.59
CA THR A 156 2.94 -16.33 22.67
C THR A 156 3.28 -15.80 24.08
N ASP A 157 4.01 -14.69 24.19
CA ASP A 157 4.32 -14.03 25.45
C ASP A 157 3.30 -12.93 25.85
N GLY A 158 2.23 -12.77 25.07
CA GLY A 158 1.12 -11.84 25.29
C GLY A 158 1.36 -10.43 24.78
N ARG A 159 2.49 -10.14 24.13
CA ARG A 159 2.70 -8.84 23.45
C ARG A 159 1.82 -8.75 22.21
N ILE A 160 1.23 -7.56 22.00
CA ILE A 160 0.35 -7.27 20.87
C ILE A 160 0.91 -6.09 20.07
N PHE A 161 0.99 -6.24 18.75
CA PHE A 161 1.44 -5.21 17.81
C PHE A 161 0.31 -4.82 16.87
N SER A 162 0.13 -3.51 16.64
CA SER A 162 -0.86 -2.91 15.74
C SER A 162 -0.32 -1.57 15.23
N ASN A 163 -1.05 -0.92 14.32
CA ASN A 163 -0.73 0.41 13.75
C ASN A 163 -0.43 1.54 14.76
N ASN A 164 -0.78 1.40 16.05
CA ASN A 164 -0.63 2.43 17.07
C ASN A 164 0.59 2.25 18.01
N ASN A 165 1.37 1.17 17.85
CA ASN A 165 2.50 0.86 18.74
C ASN A 165 3.77 0.38 18.01
N LEU A 166 3.98 0.91 16.80
CA LEU A 166 5.11 0.56 15.93
C LEU A 166 6.29 1.52 16.10
N GLY A 167 7.51 0.98 16.00
CA GLY A 167 8.69 1.80 15.73
C GLY A 167 8.63 2.36 14.31
N GLY A 168 9.09 3.59 14.08
CA GLY A 168 8.99 4.24 12.77
C GLY A 168 9.67 3.48 11.62
N THR A 169 10.66 2.63 11.91
CA THR A 169 11.27 1.73 10.93
C THR A 169 10.33 0.59 10.49
N VAL A 170 9.41 0.16 11.36
CA VAL A 170 8.45 -0.93 11.11
C VAL A 170 7.24 -0.44 10.31
N SER A 171 6.68 0.72 10.67
CA SER A 171 5.44 1.22 10.05
C SER A 171 5.62 1.80 8.64
N GLY A 172 6.78 2.39 8.34
CA GLY A 172 7.01 3.08 7.06
C GLY A 172 8.40 2.88 6.45
N GLY A 173 9.24 2.03 7.03
CA GLY A 173 10.53 1.68 6.42
C GLY A 173 10.34 0.74 5.25
N SER A 174 10.99 1.02 4.11
CA SER A 174 10.95 0.19 2.89
C SER A 174 11.38 -1.27 3.11
N PHE A 175 12.09 -1.54 4.20
CA PHE A 175 12.55 -2.88 4.56
C PHE A 175 11.47 -3.72 5.26
N PHE A 176 10.65 -3.12 6.13
CA PHE A 176 9.67 -3.85 6.92
C PHE A 176 8.25 -3.74 6.38
N SER A 177 7.90 -2.61 5.73
CA SER A 177 6.60 -2.38 5.09
C SER A 177 5.45 -3.02 5.88
N SER A 178 5.28 -2.64 7.14
CA SER A 178 4.37 -3.30 8.07
C SER A 178 3.45 -2.27 8.72
N PRO A 179 2.50 -1.67 7.97
CA PRO A 179 1.66 -0.58 8.48
C PRO A 179 0.61 -1.06 9.49
N PHE A 180 0.29 -2.36 9.51
CA PHE A 180 -0.81 -2.96 10.29
C PHE A 180 -2.19 -2.35 10.01
N ILE A 181 -2.34 -1.48 9.02
CA ILE A 181 -3.61 -0.89 8.60
C ILE A 181 -3.59 -0.61 7.10
N TYR A 182 -4.69 -0.93 6.43
CA TYR A 182 -4.88 -0.71 4.99
C TYR A 182 -6.21 0.00 4.79
N ASN A 183 -6.19 1.13 4.08
CA ASN A 183 -7.38 1.88 3.74
C ASN A 183 -7.73 1.58 2.29
N VAL A 184 -8.94 1.06 2.09
CA VAL A 184 -9.46 0.62 0.81
C VAL A 184 -10.55 1.60 0.39
N THR A 185 -10.26 2.40 -0.62
CA THR A 185 -11.16 3.47 -1.07
C THR A 185 -12.18 2.93 -2.09
N LEU A 186 -13.41 3.43 -2.02
CA LEU A 186 -14.44 3.21 -3.04
C LEU A 186 -14.18 4.14 -4.22
N GLN A 187 -13.65 3.61 -5.31
CA GLN A 187 -13.49 4.34 -6.56
C GLN A 187 -14.72 4.17 -7.44
N CYS A 188 -15.12 5.25 -8.11
CA CYS A 188 -16.24 5.27 -9.05
C CYS A 188 -15.78 4.84 -10.44
N VAL A 189 -15.44 3.55 -10.59
CA VAL A 189 -14.99 2.99 -11.87
C VAL A 189 -16.21 2.63 -12.73
N PRO A 190 -16.52 3.39 -13.79
CA PRO A 190 -17.77 3.22 -14.52
C PRO A 190 -17.89 1.81 -15.12
N ILE A 191 -19.03 1.15 -14.88
CA ILE A 191 -19.36 -0.15 -15.52
C ILE A 191 -19.95 0.01 -16.93
N VAL A 192 -20.37 1.24 -17.25
CA VAL A 192 -20.77 1.69 -18.59
C VAL A 192 -20.09 3.05 -18.79
N PRO A 193 -19.45 3.29 -19.95
CA PRO A 193 -18.79 4.57 -20.21
C PRO A 193 -19.75 5.77 -20.09
N PHE A 194 -19.29 6.82 -19.41
CA PHE A 194 -20.03 8.09 -19.41
C PHE A 194 -19.89 8.78 -20.76
N THR A 195 -21.00 9.32 -21.26
CA THR A 195 -20.97 10.15 -22.46
C THR A 195 -20.38 11.50 -22.12
N GLY A 196 -19.38 11.96 -22.87
CA GLY A 196 -18.73 13.22 -22.56
C GLY A 196 -17.54 13.52 -23.43
N GLU A 197 -16.90 14.62 -23.07
CA GLU A 197 -15.60 15.03 -23.56
C GLU A 197 -14.54 14.55 -22.57
N TYR A 198 -13.57 13.80 -23.07
CA TYR A 198 -12.41 13.35 -22.31
C TYR A 198 -11.18 14.07 -22.84
N THR A 199 -10.57 14.89 -22.01
CA THR A 199 -9.39 15.67 -22.37
C THR A 199 -8.15 15.00 -21.78
N LEU A 200 -7.36 14.40 -22.65
CA LEU A 200 -6.10 13.74 -22.34
C LEU A 200 -4.97 14.75 -22.44
N ASN A 201 -4.34 15.07 -21.32
CA ASN A 201 -3.15 15.91 -21.25
C ASN A 201 -1.93 15.00 -21.05
N LEU A 202 -0.95 15.13 -21.93
CA LEU A 202 0.33 14.43 -21.85
C LEU A 202 1.41 15.47 -21.56
N THR A 203 2.24 15.21 -20.56
CA THR A 203 3.34 16.09 -20.17
C THR A 203 4.65 15.33 -20.11
N ASP A 204 5.73 16.02 -20.43
CA ASP A 204 7.11 15.54 -20.34
C ASP A 204 7.98 16.65 -19.73
N SER A 205 8.63 16.32 -18.60
CA SER A 205 9.46 17.28 -17.86
C SER A 205 10.83 17.55 -18.48
N GLU A 206 11.31 16.73 -19.41
CA GLU A 206 12.60 16.91 -20.10
C GLU A 206 12.42 17.53 -21.51
N GLU A 207 11.18 17.68 -21.97
CA GLU A 207 10.76 18.30 -23.23
C GLU A 207 11.33 17.61 -24.50
N ASP A 208 11.72 16.34 -24.44
CA ASP A 208 12.24 15.57 -25.57
C ASP A 208 11.26 14.53 -26.13
N GLY A 209 10.06 14.50 -25.59
CA GLY A 209 8.96 13.63 -25.98
C GLY A 209 8.97 12.30 -25.23
N TRP A 210 7.91 11.53 -25.41
CA TRP A 210 7.64 10.31 -24.67
C TRP A 210 8.45 9.08 -25.13
N ASP A 211 9.44 9.26 -25.98
CA ASP A 211 10.39 8.20 -26.37
C ASP A 211 9.73 6.92 -26.90
N GLY A 212 8.57 7.08 -27.56
CA GLY A 212 7.76 5.98 -28.10
C GLY A 212 6.70 5.42 -27.15
N ALA A 213 6.54 5.98 -25.96
CA ALA A 213 5.39 5.70 -25.09
C ALA A 213 4.11 6.34 -25.65
N PHE A 214 2.95 5.75 -25.37
CA PHE A 214 1.67 6.27 -25.83
C PHE A 214 0.50 5.76 -24.98
N ILE A 215 -0.62 6.48 -25.05
CA ILE A 215 -1.90 6.03 -24.53
C ILE A 215 -2.78 5.60 -25.71
N THR A 216 -3.20 4.33 -25.70
CA THR A 216 -4.23 3.83 -26.60
C THR A 216 -5.59 4.09 -26.00
N VAL A 217 -6.47 4.74 -26.75
CA VAL A 217 -7.88 4.90 -26.42
C VAL A 217 -8.70 4.02 -27.35
N THR A 218 -9.46 3.10 -26.78
CA THR A 218 -10.33 2.18 -27.52
C THR A 218 -11.78 2.51 -27.20
N ILE A 219 -12.57 2.85 -28.23
CA ILE A 219 -14.01 3.10 -28.14
C ILE A 219 -14.73 2.06 -29.00
N ASP A 220 -15.53 1.21 -28.38
CA ASP A 220 -16.30 0.14 -29.05
C ASP A 220 -15.43 -0.68 -30.04
N GLY A 221 -14.20 -1.02 -29.63
CA GLY A 221 -13.24 -1.79 -30.42
C GLY A 221 -12.45 -1.01 -31.48
N VAL A 222 -12.63 0.31 -31.59
CA VAL A 222 -11.81 1.19 -32.44
C VAL A 222 -10.75 1.86 -31.59
N SER A 223 -9.49 1.55 -31.87
CA SER A 223 -8.34 2.07 -31.12
C SER A 223 -7.64 3.22 -31.84
N GLN A 224 -7.18 4.20 -31.07
CA GLN A 224 -6.32 5.29 -31.50
C GLN A 224 -5.22 5.52 -30.46
N ASP A 225 -3.98 5.69 -30.91
CA ASP A 225 -2.84 5.99 -30.05
C ASP A 225 -2.59 7.49 -29.98
N PHE A 226 -2.24 7.97 -28.78
CA PHE A 226 -1.91 9.35 -28.48
C PHE A 226 -0.55 9.40 -27.77
N THR A 227 0.33 10.29 -28.20
CA THR A 227 1.68 10.44 -27.68
C THR A 227 2.13 11.90 -27.75
N LEU A 228 3.21 12.21 -27.08
CA LEU A 228 3.92 13.48 -27.15
C LEU A 228 5.25 13.23 -27.87
N ASP A 229 5.35 13.62 -29.14
CA ASP A 229 6.53 13.36 -29.97
C ASP A 229 7.74 14.25 -29.60
N ASP A 230 7.51 15.45 -29.05
CA ASP A 230 8.48 16.48 -28.68
C ASP A 230 7.79 17.59 -27.86
N GLY A 231 8.52 18.29 -26.99
CA GLY A 231 8.04 19.42 -26.19
C GLY A 231 7.46 19.05 -24.81
N GLU A 232 7.03 20.07 -24.06
CA GLU A 232 6.63 19.95 -22.64
C GLU A 232 5.23 19.34 -22.44
N GLU A 233 4.26 19.68 -23.30
CA GLU A 233 2.84 19.34 -23.10
C GLU A 233 2.10 19.24 -24.45
N ILE A 234 1.18 18.27 -24.54
CA ILE A 234 0.15 18.22 -25.59
C ILE A 234 -1.21 17.82 -25.00
N GLN A 235 -2.27 18.38 -25.58
CA GLN A 235 -3.65 18.06 -25.21
C GLN A 235 -4.39 17.40 -26.39
N HIS A 236 -5.14 16.36 -26.07
CA HIS A 236 -6.03 15.65 -27.00
C HIS A 236 -7.45 15.61 -26.45
N VAL A 237 -8.42 15.97 -27.29
CA VAL A 237 -9.84 15.93 -26.94
C VAL A 237 -10.49 14.71 -27.60
N ILE A 238 -11.07 13.85 -26.78
CA ILE A 238 -11.71 12.59 -27.18
C ILE A 238 -13.21 12.71 -26.88
N MET A 239 -14.02 12.59 -27.92
CA MET A 239 -15.48 12.63 -27.79
C MET A 239 -16.04 11.22 -27.63
N VAL A 240 -16.63 10.93 -26.48
CA VAL A 240 -17.30 9.65 -26.21
C VAL A 240 -18.80 9.83 -26.46
N PRO A 241 -19.36 9.23 -27.52
CA PRO A 241 -20.75 9.43 -27.89
C PRO A 241 -21.74 8.68 -26.99
N ASN A 242 -23.00 9.12 -27.01
CA ASN A 242 -24.06 8.40 -26.33
C ASN A 242 -24.26 7.00 -26.93
N GLY A 243 -24.35 6.01 -26.06
CA GLY A 243 -24.51 4.60 -26.44
C GLY A 243 -23.19 3.85 -26.63
N THR A 244 -22.04 4.47 -26.33
CA THR A 244 -20.77 3.73 -26.19
C THR A 244 -20.91 2.66 -25.12
N THR A 245 -20.44 1.47 -25.45
CA THR A 245 -20.52 0.28 -24.59
C THR A 245 -19.18 -0.12 -24.01
N ASP A 246 -18.09 0.27 -24.66
CA ASP A 246 -16.72 -0.03 -24.27
C ASP A 246 -15.83 1.21 -24.45
N LEU A 247 -15.11 1.58 -23.39
CA LEU A 247 -14.14 2.67 -23.36
C LEU A 247 -12.96 2.22 -22.51
N VAL A 248 -11.80 2.07 -23.14
CA VAL A 248 -10.58 1.63 -22.46
C VAL A 248 -9.43 2.56 -22.81
N PHE A 249 -8.74 3.05 -21.78
CA PHE A 249 -7.48 3.75 -21.89
C PHE A 249 -6.36 2.80 -21.48
N THR A 250 -5.25 2.77 -22.21
CA THR A 250 -4.13 1.88 -21.89
C THR A 250 -2.81 2.61 -22.11
N TYR A 251 -1.99 2.69 -21.07
CA TYR A 251 -0.62 3.21 -21.16
C TYR A 251 0.33 2.12 -21.66
N THR A 252 1.12 2.44 -22.68
CA THR A 252 2.22 1.62 -23.18
C THR A 252 3.52 2.38 -23.00
N ALA A 253 4.47 1.80 -22.26
CA ALA A 253 5.80 2.38 -22.07
C ALA A 253 6.64 2.37 -23.35
N GLY A 254 7.46 3.40 -23.50
CA GLY A 254 8.51 3.59 -24.48
C GLY A 254 9.90 3.23 -23.91
N ASN A 255 10.90 4.02 -24.29
CA ASN A 255 12.29 3.78 -23.91
C ASN A 255 12.73 4.51 -22.63
N SER A 256 12.11 5.66 -22.34
CA SER A 256 12.32 6.48 -21.14
C SER A 256 10.97 6.90 -20.59
N GLU A 257 10.79 6.71 -19.28
CA GLU A 257 9.52 6.93 -18.59
C GLU A 257 9.67 7.89 -17.39
N GLY A 258 10.88 8.36 -17.11
CA GLY A 258 11.23 9.05 -15.86
C GLY A 258 10.55 10.41 -15.67
N ASP A 259 9.95 10.90 -16.74
CA ASP A 259 9.54 12.27 -17.06
C ASP A 259 8.11 12.33 -17.63
N ASN A 260 7.62 11.23 -18.21
CA ASN A 260 6.25 11.11 -18.71
C ASN A 260 5.22 11.20 -17.59
N SER A 261 4.18 12.03 -17.74
CA SER A 261 2.99 12.06 -16.88
C SER A 261 1.73 12.37 -17.69
N TYR A 262 0.57 11.88 -17.27
CA TYR A 262 -0.71 12.21 -17.93
C TYR A 262 -1.80 12.60 -16.93
N SER A 263 -2.79 13.35 -17.43
CA SER A 263 -4.11 13.46 -16.80
C SER A 263 -5.21 13.27 -17.83
N ILE A 264 -6.36 12.74 -17.38
CA ILE A 264 -7.59 12.59 -18.16
C ILE A 264 -8.67 13.37 -17.42
N GLU A 265 -9.10 14.48 -18.01
CA GLU A 265 -10.24 15.26 -17.52
C GLU A 265 -11.53 14.78 -18.19
N TYR A 266 -12.62 14.69 -17.44
CA TYR A 266 -13.97 14.43 -17.95
C TYR A 266 -14.83 15.69 -17.85
N ASN A 267 -15.61 15.95 -18.90
CA ASN A 267 -16.71 16.91 -18.90
C ASN A 267 -17.95 16.28 -19.55
N ALA A 268 -19.14 16.54 -19.00
CA ALA A 268 -20.37 16.24 -19.70
C ALA A 268 -20.48 17.07 -21.00
N LEU A 269 -21.27 16.59 -21.98
CA LEU A 269 -21.37 17.25 -23.29
C LEU A 269 -21.96 18.67 -23.25
N ASP A 270 -22.66 19.04 -22.19
CA ASP A 270 -23.17 20.40 -21.95
C ASP A 270 -22.20 21.27 -21.13
N GLY A 271 -21.02 20.74 -20.79
CA GLY A 271 -19.99 21.38 -20.00
C GLY A 271 -20.20 21.30 -18.48
N SER A 272 -21.15 20.49 -18.00
CA SER A 272 -21.28 20.20 -16.56
C SER A 272 -20.25 19.17 -16.08
N ASP A 273 -20.16 19.05 -14.76
CA ASP A 273 -19.42 18.01 -14.04
C ASP A 273 -17.93 17.86 -14.43
N PRO A 274 -17.17 18.96 -14.52
CA PRO A 274 -15.73 18.88 -14.75
C PRO A 274 -15.05 18.14 -13.60
N LEU A 275 -14.27 17.10 -13.91
CA LEU A 275 -13.45 16.39 -12.93
C LEU A 275 -12.24 15.71 -13.58
N GLU A 276 -11.19 15.51 -12.79
CA GLU A 276 -10.05 14.67 -13.16
C GLU A 276 -10.46 13.19 -12.97
N ALA A 277 -10.57 12.46 -14.08
CA ALA A 277 -10.98 11.06 -14.10
C ALA A 277 -9.81 10.11 -13.82
N ALA A 278 -8.59 10.47 -14.22
CA ALA A 278 -7.38 9.72 -13.90
C ALA A 278 -6.14 10.59 -14.09
N ALA A 279 -5.08 10.31 -13.35
CA ALA A 279 -3.75 10.87 -13.55
C ALA A 279 -2.68 9.90 -13.04
N ASP A 280 -1.52 9.90 -13.66
CA ASP A 280 -0.34 9.15 -13.20
C ASP A 280 0.95 9.80 -13.71
N GLY A 281 2.06 9.52 -13.04
CA GLY A 281 3.39 10.02 -13.35
C GLY A 281 4.02 10.90 -12.26
N PRO A 282 5.34 11.20 -12.36
CA PRO A 282 6.25 10.70 -13.40
C PRO A 282 6.46 9.18 -13.32
N SER A 283 6.71 8.54 -14.47
CA SER A 283 6.75 7.07 -14.64
C SER A 283 5.40 6.38 -14.48
N PRO A 284 4.48 6.57 -15.44
CA PRO A 284 3.15 6.00 -15.37
C PRO A 284 3.18 4.47 -15.39
N THR A 285 2.21 3.87 -14.72
CA THR A 285 2.09 2.42 -14.63
C THR A 285 1.61 1.85 -15.97
N VAL A 286 2.34 0.88 -16.52
CA VAL A 286 1.95 0.18 -17.76
C VAL A 286 0.68 -0.63 -17.54
N GLY A 287 -0.29 -0.47 -18.44
CA GLY A 287 -1.54 -1.23 -18.43
C GLY A 287 -2.78 -0.37 -18.61
N GLU A 288 -3.93 -0.96 -18.27
CA GLU A 288 -5.23 -0.28 -18.31
C GLU A 288 -5.27 0.87 -17.30
N ILE A 289 -5.75 2.01 -17.75
CA ILE A 289 -6.00 3.20 -16.93
C ILE A 289 -7.47 3.17 -16.53
N PHE A 290 -7.72 2.97 -15.25
CA PHE A 290 -9.07 3.01 -14.70
C PHE A 290 -9.48 4.44 -14.38
N LEU A 291 -10.68 4.81 -14.82
CA LEU A 291 -11.26 6.13 -14.58
C LEU A 291 -12.02 6.13 -13.26
N ASN A 292 -11.91 7.21 -12.48
CA ASN A 292 -12.65 7.47 -11.25
C ASN A 292 -13.60 8.65 -11.46
N ILE A 293 -14.85 8.36 -11.83
CA ILE A 293 -15.86 9.38 -12.19
C ILE A 293 -17.07 9.24 -11.26
N CYS A 294 -17.07 10.02 -10.18
CA CYS A 294 -18.16 10.05 -9.19
C CYS A 294 -19.16 11.17 -9.54
N LEU A 295 -20.23 10.82 -10.26
CA LEU A 295 -21.34 11.71 -10.63
C LEU A 295 -22.61 11.40 -9.84
#